data_AF-A0AAC9JHT4-F1
#
_entry.id   AF-A0AAC9JHT4-F1
#
_cell.length_a   1.000
_cell.length_b   1.000
_cell.length_c   1.000
_cell.angle_alpha   90.00
_cell.angle_beta   90.00
_cell.angle_gamma   90.00
#
_symmetry.space_group_name_H-M   'P 1'
#
loop_
_entity.id
_entity.type
_entity.pdbx_description
1 polymer ?
#
loop_
_entity_poly.entity_id
_entity_poly.type
_entity_poly.pdbx_seq_one_letter_code
_entity_poly.pdbx_strand_id
1 'polypeptide(L)'
;MKRLFFALAAIPLSFSATVNAELAHADWQADGDNAITLDSDAGLEWLKLDNTVGLSINDVLSGMVEGGAFEDWRLPTSQEVQSLLETVLPEFTWNDEATATTYSSANYSGYSTRWNTWLGTSNYVYKGNGSAYNRYWYSYGLHVENDNTVHLTGTYRWHRNAWGSHTHSTVLYDDRYVDGYDVDFSNAYTGVYLVSDGGAALPSNVSTPGFLGALSLLTFAGLRRRKK
;
A
#
# COMPACT_ATOMS: atom_id res chain seq x y z
N MET A 1 52.72 22.78 -35.94
CA MET A 1 52.39 21.93 -34.77
C MET A 1 50.96 21.44 -34.93
N LYS A 2 50.76 20.13 -35.12
CA LYS A 2 49.46 19.51 -35.45
C LYS A 2 48.59 19.47 -34.19
N ARG A 3 47.37 20.01 -34.28
CA ARG A 3 46.39 20.05 -33.19
C ARG A 3 45.72 18.68 -33.07
N LEU A 4 45.85 18.05 -31.89
CA LEU A 4 45.14 16.82 -31.54
C LEU A 4 43.70 17.18 -31.18
N PHE A 5 42.73 16.64 -31.92
CA PHE A 5 41.32 16.64 -31.55
C PHE A 5 41.06 15.40 -30.68
N PHE A 6 40.66 15.59 -29.42
CA PHE A 6 40.11 14.51 -28.61
C PHE A 6 38.61 14.40 -28.91
N ALA A 7 38.21 13.33 -29.60
CA ALA A 7 36.82 12.95 -29.73
C ALA A 7 36.38 12.27 -28.42
N LEU A 8 35.43 12.89 -27.71
CA LEU A 8 34.80 12.29 -26.55
C LEU A 8 33.78 11.26 -27.06
N ALA A 9 34.11 9.97 -26.96
CA ALA A 9 33.19 8.90 -27.29
C ALA A 9 32.11 8.83 -26.21
N ALA A 10 30.86 9.20 -26.56
CA ALA A 10 29.70 8.94 -25.73
C ALA A 10 29.41 7.44 -25.76
N ILE A 11 29.67 6.75 -24.65
CA ILE A 11 29.24 5.37 -24.45
C ILE A 11 27.75 5.42 -24.11
N PRO A 12 26.84 4.88 -24.93
CA PRO A 12 25.47 4.69 -24.50
C PRO A 12 25.48 3.61 -23.41
N LEU A 13 25.27 4.01 -22.15
CA LEU A 13 24.91 3.07 -21.10
C LEU A 13 23.48 2.60 -21.37
N SER A 14 23.36 1.49 -22.09
CA SER A 14 22.12 0.74 -22.18
C SER A 14 21.90 0.04 -20.84
N PHE A 15 21.18 0.68 -19.93
CA PHE A 15 20.63 0.00 -18.76
C PHE A 15 19.35 -0.72 -19.18
N SER A 16 19.46 -2.01 -19.48
CA SER A 16 18.32 -2.91 -19.37
C SER A 16 18.14 -3.25 -17.90
N ALA A 17 17.33 -2.46 -17.18
CA ALA A 17 16.78 -2.91 -15.91
C ALA A 17 15.66 -3.90 -16.25
N THR A 18 15.88 -5.18 -15.98
CA THR A 18 14.79 -6.14 -15.84
C THR A 18 14.07 -5.78 -14.55
N VAL A 19 13.02 -4.96 -14.64
CA VAL A 19 12.10 -4.70 -13.52
C VAL A 19 11.39 -6.03 -13.25
N ASN A 20 11.73 -6.67 -12.14
CA ASN A 20 10.86 -7.68 -11.57
C ASN A 20 9.92 -6.92 -10.63
N ALA A 21 8.62 -7.17 -10.73
CA ALA A 21 7.60 -6.73 -9.79
C ALA A 21 8.09 -6.93 -8.35
N GLU A 22 8.46 -5.85 -7.67
CA GLU A 22 8.96 -5.93 -6.30
C GLU A 22 8.19 -4.96 -5.42
N LEU A 23 7.33 -5.55 -4.58
CA LEU A 23 6.82 -4.86 -3.41
C LEU A 23 7.98 -4.67 -2.43
N ALA A 24 8.12 -3.46 -1.88
CA ALA A 24 9.13 -3.16 -0.86
C ALA A 24 8.49 -2.42 0.32
N HIS A 25 9.15 -2.48 1.48
CA HIS A 25 8.77 -1.63 2.61
C HIS A 25 9.54 -0.31 2.55
N ALA A 26 8.88 0.77 2.96
CA ALA A 26 9.48 2.07 3.15
C ALA A 26 8.89 2.77 4.37
N ASP A 27 9.63 3.73 4.90
CA ASP A 27 9.18 4.53 6.04
C ASP A 27 8.42 5.78 5.61
N TRP A 28 7.50 6.24 6.45
CA TRP A 28 6.70 7.45 6.19
C TRP A 28 7.01 8.60 7.15
N GLN A 29 6.84 8.40 8.45
CA GLN A 29 6.94 9.47 9.45
C GLN A 29 8.18 9.33 10.33
N ALA A 30 8.67 8.11 10.52
CA ALA A 30 9.84 7.82 11.33
C ALA A 30 10.70 6.72 10.70
N ASP A 31 12.03 6.91 10.74
CA ASP A 31 12.97 5.89 10.27
C ASP A 31 12.71 4.54 10.97
N GLY A 32 12.54 3.49 10.17
CA GLY A 32 12.24 2.12 10.60
C GLY A 32 10.77 1.80 10.88
N ASP A 33 9.83 2.74 10.69
CA ASP A 33 8.40 2.48 10.87
C ASP A 33 7.81 1.51 9.83
N ASN A 34 8.45 1.40 8.65
CA ASN A 34 8.00 0.59 7.53
C ASN A 34 6.50 0.79 7.21
N ALA A 35 5.98 2.00 7.34
CA ALA A 35 4.56 2.32 7.23
C ALA A 35 4.02 2.27 5.79
N ILE A 36 4.89 2.13 4.78
CA ILE A 36 4.55 2.15 3.37
C ILE A 36 4.88 0.81 2.71
N THR A 37 4.05 0.41 1.75
CA THR A 37 4.39 -0.59 0.74
C THR A 37 4.55 0.07 -0.63
N LEU A 38 5.76 0.02 -1.17
CA LEU A 38 6.09 0.50 -2.50
C LEU A 38 5.70 -0.58 -3.51
N ASP A 39 4.86 -0.23 -4.49
CA ASP A 39 4.58 -1.03 -5.68
C ASP A 39 5.31 -0.41 -6.88
N SER A 40 6.48 -0.96 -7.17
CA SER A 40 7.36 -0.44 -8.23
C SER A 40 6.83 -0.67 -9.64
N ASP A 41 5.92 -1.64 -9.83
CA ASP A 41 5.29 -1.92 -11.13
C ASP A 41 4.17 -0.94 -11.42
N ALA A 42 3.34 -0.64 -10.41
CA ALA A 42 2.28 0.36 -10.51
C ALA A 42 2.82 1.79 -10.43
N GLY A 43 4.02 1.98 -9.86
CA GLY A 43 4.56 3.30 -9.55
C GLY A 43 3.83 3.98 -8.38
N LEU A 44 3.32 3.18 -7.45
CA LEU A 44 2.47 3.63 -6.35
C LEU A 44 3.08 3.32 -4.98
N GLU A 45 2.80 4.18 -4.01
CA GLU A 45 3.13 3.98 -2.60
C GLU A 45 1.84 3.78 -1.82
N TRP A 46 1.69 2.64 -1.13
CA TRP A 46 0.50 2.31 -0.35
C TRP A 46 0.75 2.53 1.14
N LEU A 47 -0.08 3.35 1.79
CA LEU A 47 -0.02 3.47 3.25
C LEU A 47 -0.60 2.20 3.87
N LYS A 48 0.14 1.60 4.80
CA LYS A 48 -0.34 0.39 5.50
C LYS A 48 -1.54 0.72 6.38
N LEU A 49 -2.51 -0.20 6.38
CA LEU A 49 -3.85 -0.02 6.95
C LEU A 49 -3.84 0.25 8.46
N ASP A 50 -2.80 -0.16 9.18
CA ASP A 50 -2.63 0.13 10.60
C ASP A 50 -2.45 1.64 10.90
N ASN A 51 -2.10 2.45 9.90
CA ASN A 51 -1.99 3.90 10.02
C ASN A 51 -3.32 4.65 9.86
N THR A 52 -4.38 3.98 9.39
CA THR A 52 -5.70 4.60 9.14
C THR A 52 -6.84 3.89 9.88
N VAL A 53 -6.51 3.05 10.87
CA VAL A 53 -7.49 2.29 11.65
C VAL A 53 -8.43 3.22 12.40
N GLY A 54 -9.72 2.94 12.31
CA GLY A 54 -10.74 3.71 13.05
C GLY A 54 -11.06 5.07 12.43
N LEU A 55 -10.45 5.42 11.29
CA LEU A 55 -10.81 6.60 10.52
C LEU A 55 -11.91 6.25 9.50
N SER A 56 -12.77 7.22 9.22
CA SER A 56 -13.66 7.19 8.06
C SER A 56 -12.96 7.74 6.81
N ILE A 57 -13.59 7.58 5.64
CA ILE A 57 -13.09 8.19 4.40
C ILE A 57 -13.10 9.72 4.53
N ASN A 58 -14.13 10.29 5.13
CA ASN A 58 -14.19 11.74 5.39
C ASN A 58 -13.10 12.22 6.37
N ASP A 59 -12.73 11.42 7.37
CA ASP A 59 -11.62 11.75 8.27
C ASP A 59 -10.29 11.85 7.52
N VAL A 60 -9.96 10.85 6.67
CA VAL A 60 -8.70 10.91 5.90
C VAL A 60 -8.72 12.04 4.86
N LEU A 61 -9.85 12.28 4.19
CA LEU A 61 -10.00 13.39 3.25
C LEU A 61 -9.78 14.74 3.94
N SER A 62 -10.26 14.90 5.18
CA SER A 62 -10.02 16.13 5.96
C SER A 62 -8.54 16.34 6.30
N GLY A 63 -7.76 15.26 6.36
CA GLY A 63 -6.32 15.27 6.60
C GLY A 63 -5.46 15.45 5.34
N MET A 64 -6.05 15.43 4.14
CA MET A 64 -5.33 15.64 2.86
C MET A 64 -5.14 17.12 2.48
N VAL A 65 -5.62 18.04 3.32
CA VAL A 65 -5.39 19.49 3.11
C VAL A 65 -3.92 19.85 3.34
N GLU A 66 -3.48 21.01 2.83
CA GLU A 66 -2.13 21.52 3.04
C GLU A 66 -1.77 21.58 4.54
N GLY A 67 -0.64 20.99 4.93
CA GLY A 67 -0.18 20.81 6.30
C GLY A 67 -0.92 19.73 7.10
N GLY A 68 -1.82 18.97 6.47
CA GLY A 68 -2.58 17.89 7.07
C GLY A 68 -1.77 16.59 7.21
N ALA A 69 -2.28 15.67 8.04
CA ALA A 69 -1.60 14.40 8.31
C ALA A 69 -1.46 13.49 7.09
N PHE A 70 -2.24 13.73 6.03
CA PHE A 70 -2.28 12.93 4.82
C PHE A 70 -2.11 13.79 3.55
N GLU A 71 -1.45 14.94 3.64
CA GLU A 71 -1.31 15.92 2.53
C GLU A 71 -0.79 15.32 1.21
N ASP A 72 0.19 14.40 1.29
CA ASP A 72 0.82 13.77 0.11
C ASP A 72 0.09 12.49 -0.38
N TRP A 73 -1.10 12.24 0.16
CA TRP A 73 -1.89 11.04 -0.12
C TRP A 73 -3.18 11.39 -0.84
N ARG A 74 -3.70 10.42 -1.60
CA ARG A 74 -5.03 10.44 -2.19
C ARG A 74 -5.76 9.13 -1.91
N LEU A 75 -7.07 9.14 -2.12
CA LEU A 75 -7.82 7.89 -2.24
C LEU A 75 -7.37 7.15 -3.51
N PRO A 76 -7.21 5.83 -3.47
CA PRO A 76 -7.00 5.04 -4.68
C PRO A 76 -8.29 4.97 -5.49
N THR A 77 -8.14 4.68 -6.78
CA THR A 77 -9.24 4.20 -7.63
C THR A 77 -9.51 2.72 -7.35
N SER A 78 -10.72 2.24 -7.68
CA SER A 78 -11.04 0.81 -7.52
C SER A 78 -10.10 -0.08 -8.34
N GLN A 79 -9.73 0.33 -9.55
CA GLN A 79 -8.76 -0.38 -10.40
C GLN A 79 -7.37 -0.51 -9.73
N GLU A 80 -6.93 0.48 -8.97
CA GLU A 80 -5.66 0.42 -8.24
C GLU A 80 -5.74 -0.56 -7.07
N VAL A 81 -6.86 -0.58 -6.34
CA VAL A 81 -7.09 -1.56 -5.26
C VAL A 81 -7.15 -2.99 -5.81
N GLN A 82 -7.83 -3.18 -6.95
CA GLN A 82 -7.88 -4.44 -7.67
C GLN A 82 -6.47 -4.90 -8.11
N SER A 83 -5.68 -3.99 -8.69
CA SER A 83 -4.31 -4.29 -9.12
C SER A 83 -3.41 -4.66 -7.93
N LEU A 84 -3.57 -4.00 -6.79
CA LEU A 84 -2.87 -4.34 -5.55
C LEU A 84 -3.22 -5.76 -5.07
N LEU A 85 -4.50 -6.15 -5.10
CA LEU A 85 -4.94 -7.51 -4.76
C LEU A 85 -4.24 -8.54 -5.64
N GLU A 86 -4.21 -8.33 -6.94
CA GLU A 86 -3.54 -9.19 -7.92
C GLU A 86 -2.03 -9.26 -7.68
N THR A 87 -1.38 -8.14 -7.36
CA THR A 87 0.06 -8.10 -7.06
C THR A 87 0.40 -8.86 -5.79
N VAL A 88 -0.39 -8.69 -4.71
CA VAL A 88 -0.11 -9.31 -3.41
C VAL A 88 -0.51 -10.79 -3.39
N LEU A 89 -1.60 -11.14 -4.07
CA LEU A 89 -2.20 -12.48 -4.08
C LEU A 89 -2.38 -13.00 -5.53
N PRO A 90 -1.28 -13.17 -6.29
CA PRO A 90 -1.31 -13.49 -7.72
C PRO A 90 -1.83 -14.90 -8.04
N GLU A 91 -1.91 -15.78 -7.04
CA GLU A 91 -2.49 -17.11 -7.20
C GLU A 91 -4.03 -17.12 -7.31
N PHE A 92 -4.69 -16.00 -7.09
CA PHE A 92 -6.14 -15.87 -7.22
C PHE A 92 -6.50 -15.22 -8.55
N THR A 93 -7.58 -15.71 -9.15
CA THR A 93 -8.26 -15.03 -10.24
C THR A 93 -9.43 -14.30 -9.64
N TRP A 94 -9.35 -12.98 -9.64
CA TRP A 94 -10.40 -12.09 -9.17
C TRP A 94 -11.36 -11.82 -10.33
N ASN A 95 -12.64 -12.03 -10.08
CA ASN A 95 -13.70 -11.52 -10.95
C ASN A 95 -14.15 -10.22 -10.29
N ASP A 96 -14.00 -9.10 -11.00
CA ASP A 96 -14.40 -7.71 -10.68
C ASP A 96 -15.92 -7.54 -10.32
N GLU A 97 -16.59 -8.61 -9.92
CA GLU A 97 -17.91 -8.61 -9.30
C GLU A 97 -17.71 -8.74 -7.79
N ALA A 98 -18.10 -7.73 -7.01
CA ALA A 98 -18.10 -7.68 -5.55
C ALA A 98 -18.27 -9.06 -4.87
N THR A 99 -17.18 -9.68 -4.43
CA THR A 99 -17.21 -11.04 -3.89
C THR A 99 -16.53 -11.15 -2.53
N ALA A 100 -17.29 -11.63 -1.54
CA ALA A 100 -16.72 -12.19 -0.32
C ALA A 100 -16.36 -13.67 -0.55
N THR A 101 -15.17 -13.95 -1.08
CA THR A 101 -14.78 -15.34 -1.33
C THR A 101 -14.22 -15.98 -0.06
N THR A 102 -14.93 -17.01 0.43
CA THR A 102 -14.52 -17.78 1.62
C THR A 102 -13.68 -18.97 1.20
N TYR A 103 -12.39 -18.98 1.57
CA TYR A 103 -11.50 -20.11 1.35
C TYR A 103 -11.25 -20.85 2.66
N SER A 104 -11.75 -22.09 2.78
CA SER A 104 -11.45 -22.96 3.91
C SER A 104 -10.61 -24.17 3.46
N SER A 105 -9.38 -24.28 3.99
CA SER A 105 -8.97 -25.43 4.84
C SER A 105 -7.48 -25.81 4.81
N ALA A 106 -6.67 -25.47 3.80
CA ALA A 106 -5.27 -25.96 3.74
C ALA A 106 -4.18 -24.86 3.75
N ASN A 107 -4.37 -23.74 3.04
CA ASN A 107 -3.37 -22.65 2.92
C ASN A 107 -3.69 -21.41 3.79
N TYR A 108 -4.56 -21.59 4.79
CA TYR A 108 -5.30 -20.55 5.52
C TYR A 108 -4.46 -19.39 6.08
N SER A 109 -3.30 -19.66 6.66
CA SER A 109 -2.46 -18.61 7.24
C SER A 109 -1.62 -17.89 6.19
N GLY A 110 -1.26 -18.57 5.09
CA GLY A 110 -0.31 -18.05 4.10
C GLY A 110 -0.79 -16.76 3.46
N TYR A 111 -2.03 -16.75 2.96
CA TYR A 111 -2.61 -15.61 2.24
C TYR A 111 -2.82 -14.40 3.15
N SER A 112 -3.49 -14.58 4.29
CA SER A 112 -3.66 -13.49 5.26
C SER A 112 -2.31 -13.02 5.82
N THR A 113 -1.36 -13.91 6.11
CA THR A 113 -0.03 -13.46 6.57
C THR A 113 0.69 -12.67 5.48
N ARG A 114 0.67 -13.13 4.21
CA ARG A 114 1.28 -12.39 3.09
C ARG A 114 0.64 -11.02 2.92
N TRP A 115 -0.69 -10.97 2.93
CA TRP A 115 -1.44 -9.74 2.87
C TRP A 115 -1.07 -8.78 4.02
N ASN A 116 -1.09 -9.28 5.25
CA ASN A 116 -0.73 -8.49 6.43
C ASN A 116 0.72 -8.00 6.42
N THR A 117 1.65 -8.74 5.81
CA THR A 117 3.04 -8.29 5.64
C THR A 117 3.08 -7.00 4.84
N TRP A 118 2.33 -6.93 3.75
CA TRP A 118 2.36 -5.79 2.84
C TRP A 118 1.42 -4.67 3.27
N LEU A 119 0.19 -4.97 3.69
CA LEU A 119 -0.81 -3.94 3.99
C LEU A 119 -1.01 -3.68 5.48
N GLY A 120 -0.23 -4.31 6.35
CA GLY A 120 -0.36 -4.15 7.81
C GLY A 120 -1.55 -4.91 8.39
N THR A 121 -1.78 -4.76 9.71
CA THR A 121 -2.90 -5.41 10.40
C THR A 121 -3.78 -4.36 11.05
N SER A 122 -4.98 -4.14 10.50
CA SER A 122 -5.94 -3.17 11.02
C SER A 122 -6.36 -3.47 12.46
N ASN A 123 -6.55 -4.75 12.81
CA ASN A 123 -6.84 -5.12 14.20
C ASN A 123 -6.51 -6.58 14.52
N TYR A 124 -6.18 -6.84 15.78
CA TYR A 124 -6.10 -8.18 16.36
C TYR A 124 -6.96 -8.30 17.61
N VAL A 125 -7.88 -9.27 17.62
CA VAL A 125 -8.79 -9.50 18.74
C VAL A 125 -8.62 -10.90 19.30
N TYR A 126 -8.42 -10.98 20.61
CA TYR A 126 -8.43 -12.22 21.39
C TYR A 126 -9.69 -12.24 22.27
N LYS A 127 -10.48 -13.32 22.21
CA LYS A 127 -11.68 -13.52 23.05
C LYS A 127 -11.62 -14.89 23.74
N GLY A 128 -12.01 -14.95 25.00
CA GLY A 128 -12.05 -16.21 25.77
C GLY A 128 -10.87 -16.38 26.72
N ASN A 129 -10.74 -17.56 27.31
CA ASN A 129 -9.71 -17.89 28.30
C ASN A 129 -9.48 -19.41 28.36
N GLY A 130 -8.25 -19.82 28.68
CA GLY A 130 -7.89 -21.21 28.91
C GLY A 130 -8.17 -22.10 27.69
N SER A 131 -8.95 -23.16 27.90
CA SER A 131 -9.24 -24.18 26.88
C SER A 131 -10.29 -23.78 25.85
N ALA A 132 -10.82 -22.56 25.90
CA ALA A 132 -11.72 -22.04 24.88
C ALA A 132 -11.39 -20.58 24.57
N TYR A 133 -10.82 -20.34 23.39
CA TYR A 133 -10.45 -18.99 22.94
C TYR A 133 -10.62 -18.84 21.43
N ASN A 134 -10.84 -17.60 21.00
CA ASN A 134 -10.91 -17.21 19.61
C ASN A 134 -9.89 -16.09 19.35
N ARG A 135 -9.21 -16.16 18.21
CA ARG A 135 -8.31 -15.13 17.72
C ARG A 135 -8.80 -14.67 16.36
N TYR A 136 -8.78 -13.36 16.15
CA TYR A 136 -9.22 -12.71 14.93
C TYR A 136 -8.14 -11.75 14.46
N TRP A 137 -7.80 -11.81 13.18
CA TRP A 137 -6.88 -10.88 12.52
C TRP A 137 -7.64 -10.21 11.39
N TYR A 138 -7.67 -8.89 11.44
CA TYR A 138 -8.30 -8.04 10.45
C TYR A 138 -7.20 -7.27 9.72
N SER A 139 -7.23 -7.30 8.40
CA SER A 139 -6.37 -6.51 7.54
C SER A 139 -7.15 -6.19 6.28
N TYR A 140 -8.08 -5.25 6.41
CA TYR A 140 -8.90 -4.81 5.30
C TYR A 140 -9.10 -3.29 5.39
N GLY A 141 -9.29 -2.68 4.23
CA GLY A 141 -9.46 -1.24 4.10
C GLY A 141 -10.76 -0.90 3.38
N LEU A 142 -11.29 0.27 3.71
CA LEU A 142 -12.36 0.91 2.96
C LEU A 142 -11.78 1.64 1.76
N HIS A 143 -12.49 1.59 0.63
CA HIS A 143 -12.20 2.37 -0.56
C HIS A 143 -13.50 2.75 -1.28
N VAL A 144 -13.42 3.67 -2.24
CA VAL A 144 -14.58 4.20 -2.97
C VAL A 144 -14.59 3.67 -4.38
N GLU A 145 -15.72 3.11 -4.79
CA GLU A 145 -15.96 2.58 -6.12
C GLU A 145 -16.32 3.67 -7.14
N ASN A 146 -16.31 3.30 -8.42
CA ASN A 146 -16.69 4.18 -9.52
C ASN A 146 -18.14 4.72 -9.43
N ASP A 147 -19.03 4.01 -8.71
CA ASP A 147 -20.41 4.43 -8.46
C ASP A 147 -20.59 5.24 -7.16
N ASN A 148 -19.49 5.59 -6.49
CA ASN A 148 -19.40 6.26 -5.18
C ASN A 148 -19.92 5.42 -4.00
N THR A 149 -20.07 4.10 -4.16
CA THR A 149 -20.30 3.22 -3.02
C THR A 149 -18.99 2.96 -2.27
N VAL A 150 -19.10 2.62 -0.98
CA VAL A 150 -17.95 2.31 -0.14
C VAL A 150 -17.83 0.81 0.02
N HIS A 151 -16.69 0.28 -0.42
CA HIS A 151 -16.41 -1.15 -0.45
C HIS A 151 -15.27 -1.51 0.50
N LEU A 152 -15.21 -2.79 0.85
CA LEU A 152 -14.21 -3.35 1.73
C LEU A 152 -13.35 -4.38 0.99
N THR A 153 -12.04 -4.16 1.00
CA THR A 153 -11.07 -5.08 0.38
C THR A 153 -9.99 -5.50 1.38
N GLY A 154 -9.56 -6.76 1.30
CA GLY A 154 -8.47 -7.31 2.11
C GLY A 154 -8.82 -8.65 2.77
N THR A 155 -8.25 -8.94 3.93
CA THR A 155 -8.35 -10.26 4.56
C THR A 155 -8.88 -10.22 5.98
N TYR A 156 -9.65 -11.26 6.31
CA TYR A 156 -10.12 -11.53 7.66
C TYR A 156 -9.85 -12.99 8.01
N ARG A 157 -9.06 -13.22 9.05
CA ARG A 157 -8.71 -14.55 9.53
C ARG A 157 -9.23 -14.79 10.93
N TRP A 158 -9.73 -16.00 11.20
CA TRP A 158 -9.99 -16.44 12.55
C TRP A 158 -9.42 -17.82 12.87
N HIS A 159 -9.08 -17.98 14.14
CA HIS A 159 -8.75 -19.25 14.77
C HIS A 159 -9.65 -19.41 15.98
N ARG A 160 -10.49 -20.45 15.98
CA ARG A 160 -11.34 -20.83 17.12
C ARG A 160 -10.79 -22.10 17.74
N ASN A 161 -10.58 -22.05 19.05
CA ASN A 161 -10.26 -23.19 19.87
C ASN A 161 -11.41 -23.44 20.85
N ALA A 162 -11.91 -24.67 20.87
CA ALA A 162 -12.86 -25.13 21.86
C ALA A 162 -12.43 -26.52 22.34
N TRP A 163 -11.92 -26.60 23.57
CA TRP A 163 -11.60 -27.84 24.27
C TRP A 163 -10.64 -28.76 23.48
N GLY A 164 -9.61 -28.17 22.87
CA GLY A 164 -8.63 -28.90 22.06
C GLY A 164 -9.05 -29.14 20.61
N SER A 165 -10.28 -28.81 20.23
CA SER A 165 -10.70 -28.72 18.83
C SER A 165 -10.32 -27.35 18.25
N HIS A 166 -9.74 -27.35 17.04
CA HIS A 166 -9.25 -26.15 16.38
C HIS A 166 -9.95 -25.96 15.03
N THR A 167 -10.43 -24.75 14.76
CA THR A 167 -10.97 -24.36 13.45
C THR A 167 -10.28 -23.10 12.98
N HIS A 168 -9.77 -23.13 11.75
CA HIS A 168 -9.08 -22.00 11.11
C HIS A 168 -9.77 -21.65 9.80
N SER A 169 -9.90 -20.36 9.51
CA SER A 169 -10.41 -19.89 8.22
C SER A 169 -9.92 -18.48 7.94
N THR A 170 -9.80 -18.19 6.66
CA THR A 170 -9.48 -16.87 6.12
C THR A 170 -10.53 -16.55 5.06
N VAL A 171 -11.03 -15.33 5.07
CA VAL A 171 -11.90 -14.78 4.06
C VAL A 171 -11.11 -13.67 3.37
N LEU A 172 -11.16 -13.68 2.05
CA LEU A 172 -10.65 -12.60 1.21
C LEU A 172 -11.87 -11.80 0.76
N TYR A 173 -11.84 -10.51 1.00
CA TYR A 173 -12.82 -9.56 0.53
C TYR A 173 -12.23 -8.86 -0.68
N ASP A 174 -12.95 -8.96 -1.78
CA ASP A 174 -12.69 -8.25 -3.02
C ASP A 174 -13.96 -7.45 -3.30
N ASP A 175 -13.82 -6.12 -3.20
CA ASP A 175 -14.88 -5.14 -3.40
C ASP A 175 -16.17 -5.51 -2.68
N ARG A 176 -16.03 -5.91 -1.41
CA ARG A 176 -17.18 -6.34 -0.63
C ARG A 176 -18.06 -5.15 -0.29
N TYR A 177 -19.22 -5.09 -0.93
CA TYR A 177 -20.33 -4.24 -0.51
C TYR A 177 -20.88 -4.68 0.86
N VAL A 178 -21.07 -3.72 1.76
CA VAL A 178 -21.73 -3.91 3.06
C VAL A 178 -22.77 -2.82 3.23
N ASP A 179 -24.02 -3.22 3.44
CA ASP A 179 -25.12 -2.27 3.66
C ASP A 179 -24.85 -1.38 4.88
N GLY A 180 -25.01 -0.08 4.70
CA GLY A 180 -24.73 0.94 5.71
C GLY A 180 -23.26 1.36 5.85
N TYR A 181 -22.35 0.84 5.02
CA TYR A 181 -21.02 1.44 4.91
C TYR A 181 -21.10 2.61 3.92
N ASP A 182 -20.74 3.80 4.40
CA ASP A 182 -20.66 5.03 3.62
C ASP A 182 -19.35 5.77 3.97
N VAL A 183 -19.18 6.98 3.44
CA VAL A 183 -17.95 7.77 3.62
C VAL A 183 -17.72 8.23 5.06
N ASP A 184 -18.74 8.19 5.92
CA ASP A 184 -18.66 8.52 7.35
C ASP A 184 -18.48 7.26 8.23
N PHE A 185 -18.60 6.07 7.63
CA PHE A 185 -18.41 4.82 8.36
C PHE A 185 -16.98 4.70 8.89
N SER A 186 -16.86 4.41 10.18
CA SER A 186 -15.60 4.13 10.86
C SER A 186 -15.78 3.00 11.87
N ASN A 187 -14.77 2.13 11.99
CA ASN A 187 -14.73 1.15 13.06
C ASN A 187 -13.27 0.78 13.39
N ALA A 188 -13.06 0.18 14.57
CA ALA A 188 -11.72 -0.19 15.02
C ALA A 188 -11.09 -1.37 14.25
N TYR A 189 -11.81 -2.01 13.34
CA TYR A 189 -11.39 -3.20 12.57
C TYR A 189 -11.00 -2.86 11.12
N THR A 190 -11.38 -1.70 10.60
CA THR A 190 -11.13 -1.22 9.24
C THR A 190 -10.10 -0.10 9.23
N GLY A 191 -9.18 -0.14 8.27
CA GLY A 191 -8.48 1.06 7.81
C GLY A 191 -9.19 1.71 6.63
N VAL A 192 -8.62 2.79 6.10
CA VAL A 192 -8.96 3.38 4.80
C VAL A 192 -7.73 3.28 3.90
N TYR A 193 -7.92 2.85 2.65
CA TYR A 193 -6.81 2.81 1.71
C TYR A 193 -6.39 4.22 1.29
N LEU A 194 -5.09 4.47 1.34
CA LEU A 194 -4.46 5.67 0.82
C LEU A 194 -3.29 5.28 -0.08
N VAL A 195 -3.13 6.02 -1.17
CA VAL A 195 -2.03 5.85 -2.11
C VAL A 195 -1.37 7.19 -2.42
N SER A 196 -0.08 7.16 -2.76
CA SER A 196 0.66 8.30 -3.29
C SER A 196 1.27 7.94 -4.64
N ASP A 197 1.33 8.92 -5.56
CA ASP A 197 1.97 8.80 -6.87
C ASP A 197 3.52 8.98 -6.78
N GLY A 198 4.04 8.94 -5.56
CA GLY A 198 5.47 9.02 -5.25
C GLY A 198 5.82 10.24 -4.38
N GLY A 199 6.74 10.03 -3.44
CA GLY A 199 7.30 11.09 -2.61
C GLY A 199 6.72 11.18 -1.20
N ALA A 200 5.80 10.28 -0.82
CA ALA A 200 5.37 10.15 0.57
C ALA A 200 6.42 9.40 1.41
N ALA A 201 7.17 8.48 0.80
CA ALA A 201 8.25 7.77 1.47
C ALA A 201 9.44 8.67 1.86
N LEU A 202 9.99 8.45 3.05
CA LEU A 202 11.16 9.19 3.53
C LEU A 202 12.40 8.93 2.64
N PRO A 203 13.23 9.96 2.39
CA PRO A 203 14.41 9.83 1.52
C PRO A 203 15.45 8.81 1.98
N SER A 204 15.49 8.48 3.27
CA SER A 204 16.36 7.43 3.84
C SER A 204 16.12 6.05 3.20
N ASN A 205 14.95 5.84 2.56
CA ASN A 205 14.55 4.62 1.89
C ASN A 205 14.76 4.64 0.37
N VAL A 206 15.14 5.78 -0.20
CA VAL A 206 15.30 5.95 -1.65
C VAL A 206 16.76 5.68 -2.05
N SER A 207 17.15 4.41 -2.05
CA SER A 207 18.36 3.97 -2.74
C SER A 207 18.02 3.59 -4.19
N THR A 208 17.60 4.55 -5.01
CA THR A 208 17.18 4.24 -6.38
C THR A 208 18.28 4.40 -7.42
N PRO A 209 18.32 3.47 -8.39
CA PRO A 209 18.31 3.80 -9.79
C PRO A 209 16.86 3.67 -10.31
N GLY A 210 16.04 4.74 -10.26
CA GLY A 210 14.65 4.66 -10.71
C GLY A 210 13.76 5.87 -10.40
N PHE A 211 13.67 6.32 -9.15
CA PHE A 211 12.86 7.49 -8.78
C PHE A 211 13.63 8.79 -9.05
N LEU A 212 13.62 9.24 -10.31
CA LEU A 212 13.83 10.65 -10.64
C LEU A 212 12.49 11.25 -11.08
N GLY A 213 11.58 11.43 -10.12
CA GLY A 213 10.59 12.48 -10.21
C GLY A 213 11.31 13.81 -10.38
N ALA A 214 10.94 14.56 -11.41
CA ALA A 214 11.68 15.71 -11.94
C ALA A 214 11.92 16.82 -10.91
N LEU A 215 13.06 16.78 -10.22
CA LEU A 215 13.56 17.92 -9.47
C LEU A 215 14.18 18.94 -10.44
N SER A 216 13.35 19.80 -11.01
CA SER A 216 13.79 20.93 -11.84
C SER A 216 14.40 22.04 -10.98
N LEU A 217 15.61 21.79 -10.45
CA LEU A 217 16.42 22.81 -9.79
C LEU A 217 17.17 23.66 -10.84
N LEU A 218 16.43 24.54 -11.50
CA LEU A 218 16.97 25.61 -12.35
C LEU A 218 17.60 26.70 -11.46
N THR A 219 18.79 26.42 -10.92
CA THR A 219 19.60 27.46 -10.28
C THR A 219 20.41 28.22 -11.34
N PHE A 220 19.88 29.37 -11.75
CA PHE A 220 20.65 30.40 -12.46
C PHE A 220 21.76 30.94 -11.53
N ALA A 221 23.01 30.53 -11.75
CA ALA A 221 24.18 31.17 -11.15
C ALA A 221 24.92 31.99 -12.23
N GLY A 222 24.79 33.31 -12.10
CA GLY A 222 25.25 34.31 -13.07
C GLY A 222 26.75 34.27 -13.37
N LEU A 223 27.04 34.29 -14.67
CA LEU A 223 28.35 34.56 -15.25
C LEU A 223 28.77 36.01 -14.90
N ARG A 224 29.64 36.20 -13.90
CA ARG A 224 30.28 37.51 -13.68
C ARG A 224 31.57 37.61 -14.50
N ARG A 225 31.44 38.16 -15.72
CA ARG A 225 32.56 38.71 -16.50
C ARG A 225 33.37 39.67 -15.63
N ARG A 226 34.67 39.42 -15.44
CA ARG A 226 35.64 40.47 -15.10
C ARG A 226 36.46 40.80 -16.35
N LYS A 227 36.27 42.03 -16.84
CA LYS A 227 37.21 42.74 -17.70
C LYS A 227 38.28 43.38 -16.82
N LYS A 228 39.54 43.07 -17.05
CA LYS A 228 40.61 43.99 -17.48
C LYS A 228 41.89 43.18 -17.64
#